data_AF-A0A536R088-F1
#
_entry.id   AF-A0A536R088-F1
#
_cell.length_a   1.000
_cell.length_b   1.000
_cell.length_c   1.000
_cell.angle_alpha   90.00
_cell.angle_beta   90.00
_cell.angle_gamma   90.00
#
_symmetry.space_group_name_H-M   'P 1'
#
loop_
_entity.id
_entity.type
_entity.pdbx_description
1 polymer ?
#
loop_
_entity_poly.entity_id
_entity_poly.type
_entity_poly.pdbx_seq_one_letter_code
_entity_poly.pdbx_strand_id
1 'polypeptide(L)'
;MEGQASRARDRAQEREGAALSEPARDHEGEEEGDPRARFRVAKRRFVRSCAGDRRDGAATSARRRQDPEGRRRQADRSAARDLAARRGEGPVKILVVAERRDGGLRRVSLELAAKAKALGEATILEIAGDRYSPLPFVSALAKKVEAEKPDLVMLGATLNGRDLGARLAARLGRAYAADVTALAVSGNTLEVGRPMYAGKVRAKVRVQMPAVITVRPGAIPLAESAASPDVVKLEADTSAEKLEFVKFAPVASSGKRVSLAEARVIVSGGRGLKGPENWHLVEDLADALGGAVGASRAVTDAGWRPNEEQVGQTGKTVTPDLYVALGISGAIQHLAGMTSSKVIVAVNKDPDADIFKVADYGVVADVFEFVPAFTEAVRKARSS
;
A
#
# COMPACT_ATOMS: atom_id res chain seq x y z
N MET A 1 -39.67 -36.61 -39.01
CA MET A 1 -39.73 -35.79 -40.23
C MET A 1 -40.01 -34.36 -39.77
N GLU A 2 -39.00 -33.61 -39.31
CA GLU A 2 -37.96 -32.96 -40.15
C GLU A 2 -38.61 -32.11 -41.24
N GLY A 3 -38.39 -30.81 -41.36
CA GLY A 3 -37.58 -29.90 -40.60
C GLY A 3 -37.82 -28.48 -41.10
N GLN A 4 -37.78 -27.52 -40.19
CA GLN A 4 -37.56 -26.10 -40.49
C GLN A 4 -36.73 -25.52 -39.34
N ALA A 5 -35.48 -26.00 -39.23
CA ALA A 5 -34.49 -25.52 -38.31
C ALA A 5 -33.14 -25.38 -39.05
N SER A 6 -33.04 -24.45 -40.00
CA SER A 6 -31.74 -24.15 -40.65
C SER A 6 -31.66 -22.76 -41.30
N ARG A 7 -32.13 -21.68 -40.65
CA ARG A 7 -31.93 -20.31 -41.16
C ARG A 7 -31.59 -19.24 -40.12
N ALA A 8 -31.00 -19.62 -38.99
CA ALA A 8 -30.60 -18.68 -37.95
C ALA A 8 -29.21 -18.96 -37.33
N ARG A 9 -28.30 -19.63 -38.06
CA ARG A 9 -26.93 -19.90 -37.57
C ARG A 9 -25.79 -19.33 -38.44
N ASP A 10 -26.08 -18.65 -39.56
CA ASP A 10 -25.04 -18.10 -40.46
C ASP A 10 -24.93 -16.57 -40.44
N ARG A 11 -25.00 -15.95 -39.25
CA ARG A 11 -24.69 -14.50 -39.08
C ARG A 11 -23.77 -14.21 -37.90
N ALA A 12 -22.92 -15.15 -37.53
CA ALA A 12 -21.95 -15.01 -36.45
C ALA A 12 -20.55 -15.52 -36.87
N GLN A 13 -20.10 -15.14 -38.08
CA GLN A 13 -18.73 -15.33 -38.55
C GLN A 13 -18.44 -14.26 -39.60
N GLU A 14 -18.15 -13.04 -39.16
CA GLU A 14 -17.50 -11.98 -39.96
C GLU A 14 -17.36 -10.73 -39.07
N ARG A 15 -16.34 -10.77 -38.20
CA ARG A 15 -15.66 -9.57 -37.70
C ARG A 15 -14.18 -9.92 -37.62
N GLU A 16 -13.51 -9.74 -38.76
CA GLU A 16 -12.06 -9.80 -38.88
C GLU A 16 -11.38 -8.85 -37.88
N GLY A 17 -10.21 -9.29 -37.43
CA GLY A 17 -9.41 -8.63 -36.42
C GLY A 17 -8.89 -7.28 -36.88
N ALA A 18 -9.10 -6.26 -36.05
CA ALA A 18 -8.31 -5.05 -36.09
C ALA A 18 -6.93 -5.36 -35.50
N ALA A 19 -5.97 -5.68 -36.37
CA ALA A 19 -4.56 -5.75 -36.04
C ALA A 19 -4.10 -4.37 -35.56
N LEU A 20 -3.51 -4.32 -34.36
CA LEU A 20 -2.81 -3.14 -33.87
C LEU A 20 -1.52 -2.98 -34.69
N SER A 21 -1.38 -1.83 -35.33
CA SER A 21 -0.19 -1.43 -36.08
C SER A 21 1.04 -1.36 -35.17
N GLU A 22 2.11 -2.06 -35.55
CA GLU A 22 3.44 -1.93 -34.94
C GLU A 22 3.94 -0.47 -35.03
N PRO A 23 4.47 0.12 -33.94
CA PRO A 23 5.19 1.38 -34.05
C PRO A 23 6.58 1.14 -34.65
N ALA A 24 6.88 1.90 -35.70
CA ALA A 24 8.18 1.96 -36.37
C ALA A 24 9.34 2.11 -35.37
N ARG A 25 10.32 1.23 -35.51
CA ARG A 25 11.64 1.37 -34.91
C ARG A 25 12.49 2.19 -35.87
N ASP A 26 12.74 3.44 -35.54
CA ASP A 26 13.80 4.24 -36.16
C ASP A 26 14.35 5.20 -35.09
N HIS A 27 15.55 4.87 -34.60
CA HIS A 27 16.64 5.79 -34.28
C HIS A 27 17.80 4.95 -33.75
N GLU A 28 18.52 4.36 -34.70
CA GLU A 28 19.91 3.94 -34.52
C GLU A 28 20.75 5.20 -34.29
N GLY A 29 21.35 5.29 -33.11
CA GLY A 29 22.48 6.17 -32.84
C GLY A 29 23.70 5.28 -32.65
N GLU A 30 24.59 5.29 -33.63
CA GLU A 30 25.92 4.71 -33.56
C GLU A 30 26.75 5.49 -32.51
N GLU A 31 27.30 4.79 -31.52
CA GLU A 31 28.48 5.25 -30.78
C GLU A 31 29.54 4.16 -30.86
N GLU A 32 30.57 4.43 -31.65
CA GLU A 32 31.80 3.64 -31.74
C GLU A 32 32.89 4.30 -30.87
N GLY A 33 33.53 3.52 -29.99
CA GLY A 33 34.88 3.83 -29.49
C GLY A 33 35.14 3.76 -27.97
N ASP A 34 35.57 2.59 -27.47
CA ASP A 34 36.94 2.29 -26.98
C ASP A 34 36.93 1.20 -25.89
N PRO A 35 37.49 0.00 -26.14
CA PRO A 35 37.61 -1.05 -25.15
C PRO A 35 38.96 -0.97 -24.43
N ARG A 36 39.03 -0.29 -23.27
CA ARG A 36 39.96 -0.57 -22.15
C ARG A 36 39.85 0.52 -21.06
N ALA A 37 39.10 0.28 -20.00
CA ALA A 37 39.35 0.96 -18.72
C ALA A 37 38.98 0.06 -17.53
N ARG A 38 40.02 -0.36 -16.81
CA ARG A 38 39.97 -1.19 -15.59
C ARG A 38 39.43 -0.38 -14.40
N PHE A 39 38.69 -1.08 -13.53
CA PHE A 39 38.43 -0.83 -12.11
C PHE A 39 38.73 0.59 -11.56
N ARG A 40 37.67 1.35 -11.25
CA ARG A 40 37.72 2.37 -10.18
C ARG A 40 36.41 2.44 -9.40
N VAL A 41 36.52 2.14 -8.11
CA VAL A 41 35.52 2.44 -7.06
C VAL A 41 35.41 3.96 -6.92
N ALA A 42 34.22 4.53 -7.11
CA ALA A 42 33.99 5.97 -6.94
C ALA A 42 33.08 6.25 -5.73
N LYS A 43 33.70 6.65 -4.60
CA LYS A 43 33.01 7.41 -3.54
C LYS A 43 32.81 8.83 -4.04
N ARG A 44 31.56 9.31 -4.17
CA ARG A 44 31.28 10.75 -4.35
C ARG A 44 30.68 11.35 -3.08
N ARG A 45 31.48 12.20 -2.43
CA ARG A 45 31.02 13.28 -1.54
C ARG A 45 30.48 14.41 -2.41
N PHE A 46 29.31 14.95 -2.08
CA PHE A 46 28.89 16.26 -2.57
C PHE A 46 28.80 17.23 -1.39
N VAL A 47 29.60 18.29 -1.47
CA VAL A 47 29.56 19.48 -0.61
C VAL A 47 28.83 20.59 -1.38
N ARG A 48 28.13 21.41 -0.60
CA ARG A 48 27.17 22.46 -0.93
C ARG A 48 27.87 23.79 -1.27
N SER A 49 27.33 24.60 -2.20
CA SER A 49 27.33 26.08 -2.13
C SER A 49 26.32 26.66 -3.15
N CYS A 50 25.31 27.43 -2.69
CA CYS A 50 25.15 28.89 -2.82
C CYS A 50 24.65 29.30 -4.23
N ALA A 51 23.39 29.73 -4.42
CA ALA A 51 22.74 31.01 -4.05
C ALA A 51 22.57 31.90 -5.31
N GLY A 52 21.33 32.33 -5.57
CA GLY A 52 20.99 33.48 -6.43
C GLY A 52 20.64 33.15 -7.89
N ASP A 53 19.35 33.11 -8.22
CA ASP A 53 18.74 34.17 -9.06
C ASP A 53 17.22 33.97 -9.19
N ARG A 54 16.47 34.97 -8.72
CA ARG A 54 15.05 35.15 -8.99
C ARG A 54 14.93 35.88 -10.33
N ARG A 55 14.15 35.34 -11.27
CA ARG A 55 13.59 36.12 -12.37
C ARG A 55 12.08 35.96 -12.39
N ASP A 56 11.44 37.08 -12.11
CA ASP A 56 10.01 37.32 -12.31
C ASP A 56 9.70 37.26 -13.81
N GLY A 57 8.83 36.34 -14.20
CA GLY A 57 8.29 36.21 -15.55
C GLY A 57 6.81 36.58 -15.55
N ALA A 58 6.52 37.71 -16.20
CA ALA A 58 5.21 38.34 -16.29
C ALA A 58 4.13 37.45 -16.91
N ALA A 59 2.91 37.60 -16.38
CA ALA A 59 1.70 36.94 -16.80
C ALA A 59 1.30 37.29 -18.25
N THR A 60 1.15 36.27 -19.10
CA THR A 60 0.39 36.36 -20.34
C THR A 60 -1.04 35.92 -20.09
N SER A 61 -1.97 36.84 -20.36
CA SER A 61 -3.40 36.72 -20.17
C SER A 61 -4.03 35.66 -21.09
N ALA A 62 -4.20 34.43 -20.57
CA ALA A 62 -5.10 33.45 -21.16
C ALA A 62 -6.55 33.86 -20.87
N ARG A 63 -7.31 34.20 -21.91
CA ARG A 63 -8.75 34.51 -21.83
C ARG A 63 -9.48 33.36 -21.11
N ARG A 64 -10.05 33.67 -19.93
CA ARG A 64 -10.97 32.78 -19.21
C ARG A 64 -12.16 32.48 -20.12
N ARG A 65 -12.21 31.27 -20.68
CA ARG A 65 -13.51 30.67 -21.05
C ARG A 65 -14.30 30.52 -19.74
N GLN A 66 -15.49 31.10 -19.70
CA GLN A 66 -16.41 30.93 -18.58
C GLN A 66 -16.82 29.46 -18.53
N ASP A 67 -16.23 28.73 -17.59
CA ASP A 67 -16.55 27.35 -17.30
C ASP A 67 -17.85 27.30 -16.48
N PRO A 68 -18.92 26.66 -16.98
CA PRO A 68 -20.16 26.45 -16.22
C PRO A 68 -19.95 25.63 -14.93
N GLU A 69 -18.82 24.91 -14.80
CA GLU A 69 -18.44 24.17 -13.59
C GLU A 69 -17.92 25.07 -12.44
N GLY A 70 -17.71 26.37 -12.69
CA GLY A 70 -17.16 27.31 -11.71
C GLY A 70 -17.98 27.40 -10.42
N ARG A 71 -19.30 27.20 -10.48
CA ARG A 71 -20.16 27.23 -9.28
C ARG A 71 -19.95 26.02 -8.35
N ARG A 72 -19.72 24.82 -8.90
CA ARG A 72 -19.42 23.63 -8.08
C ARG A 72 -18.06 23.74 -7.40
N ARG A 73 -17.02 24.15 -8.15
CA ARG A 73 -15.68 24.36 -7.58
C ARG A 73 -15.62 25.47 -6.54
N GLN A 74 -16.44 26.51 -6.66
CA GLN A 74 -16.51 27.59 -5.69
C GLN A 74 -17.26 27.19 -4.42
N ALA A 75 -18.35 26.41 -4.54
CA ALA A 75 -19.10 25.86 -3.41
C ALA A 75 -18.28 24.82 -2.62
N ASP A 76 -17.54 23.94 -3.30
CA ASP A 76 -16.66 22.96 -2.64
C ASP A 76 -15.50 23.65 -1.90
N ARG A 77 -14.98 24.76 -2.46
CA ARG A 77 -13.93 25.57 -1.83
C ARG A 77 -14.44 26.38 -0.65
N SER A 78 -15.68 26.90 -0.70
CA SER A 78 -16.27 27.61 0.44
C SER A 78 -16.60 26.63 1.57
N ALA A 79 -17.20 25.48 1.27
CA ALA A 79 -17.46 24.43 2.26
C ALA A 79 -16.15 23.94 2.91
N ALA A 80 -15.10 23.67 2.12
CA ALA A 80 -13.80 23.28 2.67
C ALA A 80 -13.15 24.37 3.56
N ARG A 81 -13.34 25.66 3.23
CA ARG A 81 -12.88 26.78 4.07
C ARG A 81 -13.70 26.92 5.36
N ASP A 82 -15.01 26.76 5.27
CA ASP A 82 -15.92 26.85 6.42
C ASP A 82 -15.73 25.68 7.40
N LEU A 83 -15.28 24.52 6.92
CA LEU A 83 -14.84 23.41 7.78
C LEU A 83 -13.46 23.68 8.40
N ALA A 84 -12.53 24.29 7.66
CA ALA A 84 -11.20 24.62 8.18
C ALA A 84 -11.21 25.70 9.28
N ALA A 85 -12.19 26.60 9.27
CA ALA A 85 -12.35 27.63 10.29
C ALA A 85 -12.90 27.11 11.64
N ARG A 86 -13.25 25.83 11.76
CA ARG A 86 -13.91 25.26 12.95
C ARG A 86 -12.98 24.78 14.06
N ARG A 87 -11.66 24.68 13.80
CA ARG A 87 -10.72 24.24 14.83
C ARG A 87 -10.46 25.39 15.80
N GLY A 88 -10.96 25.25 17.02
CA GLY A 88 -10.59 26.13 18.13
C GLY A 88 -9.14 25.92 18.57
N GLU A 89 -8.64 26.80 19.43
CA GLU A 89 -7.37 26.61 20.13
C GLU A 89 -7.54 25.47 21.16
N GLY A 90 -7.19 24.24 20.76
CA GLY A 90 -7.33 23.06 21.59
C GLY A 90 -6.60 21.84 21.04
N PRO A 91 -6.49 20.76 21.84
CA PRO A 91 -5.95 19.50 21.38
C PRO A 91 -6.75 18.97 20.18
N VAL A 92 -6.07 18.34 19.23
CA VAL A 92 -6.70 17.79 18.04
C VAL A 92 -7.63 16.65 18.46
N LYS A 93 -8.91 16.72 18.08
CA LYS A 93 -9.86 15.64 18.34
C LYS A 93 -9.78 14.59 17.24
N ILE A 94 -9.36 13.39 17.61
CA ILE A 94 -9.05 12.31 16.68
C ILE A 94 -9.95 11.12 16.95
N LEU A 95 -10.59 10.63 15.89
CA LEU A 95 -11.35 9.39 15.91
C LEU A 95 -10.58 8.32 15.16
N VAL A 96 -10.28 7.21 15.82
CA VAL A 96 -9.58 6.07 15.24
C VAL A 96 -10.58 4.94 15.03
N VAL A 97 -10.70 4.44 13.80
CA VAL A 97 -11.46 3.23 13.50
C VAL A 97 -10.54 2.03 13.64
N ALA A 98 -10.72 1.29 14.72
CA ALA A 98 -10.00 0.06 15.01
C ALA A 98 -10.59 -1.11 14.23
N GLU A 99 -9.70 -1.99 13.79
CA GLU A 99 -10.02 -3.30 13.23
C GLU A 99 -9.55 -4.40 14.18
N ARG A 100 -10.34 -5.48 14.27
CA ARG A 100 -9.97 -6.72 14.95
C ARG A 100 -9.74 -7.87 13.98
N ARG A 101 -8.97 -8.84 14.45
CA ARG A 101 -8.82 -10.16 13.84
C ARG A 101 -8.65 -11.19 14.96
N ASP A 102 -9.40 -12.29 14.87
CA ASP A 102 -9.33 -13.40 15.82
C ASP A 102 -9.48 -12.96 17.29
N GLY A 103 -10.37 -12.00 17.55
CA GLY A 103 -10.62 -11.42 18.87
C GLY A 103 -9.62 -10.35 19.33
N GLY A 104 -8.45 -10.25 18.71
CA GLY A 104 -7.42 -9.24 19.02
C GLY A 104 -7.50 -7.98 18.16
N LEU A 105 -7.02 -6.85 18.67
CA LEU A 105 -6.81 -5.66 17.85
C LEU A 105 -5.69 -5.92 16.84
N ARG A 106 -5.93 -5.56 15.58
CA ARG A 106 -4.88 -5.61 14.55
C ARG A 106 -3.76 -4.65 14.91
N ARG A 107 -2.53 -4.99 14.52
CA ARG A 107 -1.35 -4.15 14.75
C ARG A 107 -1.56 -2.69 14.30
N VAL A 108 -2.15 -2.50 13.11
CA VAL A 108 -2.44 -1.16 12.60
C VAL A 108 -3.37 -0.37 13.54
N SER A 109 -4.34 -1.02 14.18
CA SER A 109 -5.23 -0.36 15.16
C SER A 109 -4.45 0.15 16.37
N LEU A 110 -3.47 -0.64 16.86
CA LEU A 110 -2.59 -0.25 17.96
C LEU A 110 -1.66 0.90 17.56
N GLU A 111 -1.07 0.83 16.37
CA GLU A 111 -0.24 1.89 15.77
C GLU A 111 -1.00 3.21 15.68
N LEU A 112 -2.24 3.18 15.20
CA LEU A 112 -3.07 4.37 15.07
C LEU A 112 -3.51 4.92 16.42
N ALA A 113 -3.89 4.06 17.36
CA ALA A 113 -4.24 4.49 18.71
C ALA A 113 -3.07 5.19 19.41
N ALA A 114 -1.87 4.62 19.33
CA ALA A 114 -0.66 5.21 19.90
C ALA A 114 -0.35 6.57 19.25
N LYS A 115 -0.39 6.66 17.92
CA LYS A 115 -0.13 7.92 17.20
C LYS A 115 -1.20 8.98 17.46
N ALA A 116 -2.47 8.60 17.52
CA ALA A 116 -3.56 9.51 17.82
C ALA A 116 -3.43 10.11 19.23
N LYS A 117 -3.15 9.27 20.24
CA LYS A 117 -2.91 9.74 21.62
C LYS A 117 -1.71 10.70 21.72
N ALA A 118 -0.68 10.50 20.90
CA ALA A 118 0.47 11.41 20.85
C ALA A 118 0.18 12.74 20.14
N LEU A 119 -0.87 12.82 19.32
CA LEU A 119 -1.26 14.02 18.56
C LEU A 119 -2.35 14.84 19.26
N GLY A 120 -3.17 14.24 20.12
CA GLY A 120 -4.26 14.93 20.81
C GLY A 120 -5.23 13.99 21.53
N GLU A 121 -6.48 14.44 21.64
CA GLU A 121 -7.56 13.67 22.27
C GLU A 121 -8.04 12.59 21.30
N ALA A 122 -7.81 11.32 21.66
CA ALA A 122 -8.10 10.19 20.79
C ALA A 122 -9.27 9.34 21.34
N THR A 123 -10.28 9.15 20.50
CA THR A 123 -11.34 8.16 20.72
C THR A 123 -11.12 6.99 19.77
N ILE A 124 -10.89 5.80 20.32
CA ILE A 124 -10.73 4.57 19.55
C ILE A 124 -12.08 3.87 19.52
N LEU A 125 -12.59 3.61 18.33
CA LEU A 125 -13.86 2.93 18.16
C LEU A 125 -13.76 1.72 17.25
N GLU A 126 -14.64 0.75 17.49
CA GLU A 126 -14.84 -0.40 16.64
C GLU A 126 -16.30 -0.41 16.18
N ILE A 127 -16.51 -0.49 14.87
CA ILE A 127 -17.85 -0.58 14.31
C ILE A 127 -18.32 -2.02 14.44
N ALA A 128 -19.39 -2.21 15.21
CA ALA A 128 -19.96 -3.52 15.48
C ALA A 128 -20.58 -4.13 14.22
N GLY A 129 -20.39 -5.43 14.06
CA GLY A 129 -21.04 -6.25 13.05
C GLY A 129 -20.31 -7.58 12.89
N ASP A 130 -21.04 -8.61 12.46
CA ASP A 130 -20.46 -9.95 12.23
C ASP A 130 -19.42 -9.94 11.09
N ARG A 131 -19.53 -8.98 10.19
CA ARG A 131 -18.63 -8.77 9.04
C ARG A 131 -18.59 -7.30 8.65
N TYR A 132 -17.57 -6.94 7.86
CA TYR A 132 -17.50 -5.62 7.24
C TYR A 132 -18.68 -5.39 6.28
N SER A 133 -19.44 -4.31 6.52
CA SER A 133 -20.61 -3.92 5.71
C SER A 133 -20.46 -2.45 5.29
N PRO A 134 -20.08 -2.15 4.03
CA PRO A 134 -19.67 -0.80 3.65
C PRO A 134 -20.72 0.28 3.94
N LEU A 135 -21.99 0.06 3.55
CA LEU A 135 -23.02 1.10 3.63
C LEU A 135 -23.50 1.36 5.07
N PRO A 136 -23.80 0.34 5.90
CA PRO A 136 -24.08 0.51 7.32
C PRO A 136 -22.92 1.17 8.06
N PHE A 137 -21.68 0.74 7.81
CA PHE A 137 -20.50 1.22 8.54
C PHE A 137 -20.24 2.69 8.24
N VAL A 138 -20.29 3.11 6.97
CA VAL A 138 -20.15 4.53 6.59
C VAL A 138 -21.28 5.37 7.20
N SER A 139 -22.50 4.83 7.31
CA SER A 139 -23.65 5.56 7.88
C SER A 139 -23.51 5.76 9.38
N ALA A 140 -23.15 4.72 10.13
CA ALA A 140 -22.88 4.82 11.56
C ALA A 140 -21.72 5.77 11.86
N LEU A 141 -20.62 5.63 11.11
CA LEU A 141 -19.44 6.45 11.30
C LEU A 141 -19.68 7.92 10.94
N ALA A 142 -20.45 8.21 9.88
CA ALA A 142 -20.82 9.58 9.52
C ALA A 142 -21.63 10.25 10.64
N LYS A 143 -22.65 9.57 11.20
CA LYS A 143 -23.44 10.09 12.34
C LYS A 143 -22.56 10.40 13.54
N LYS A 144 -21.62 9.51 13.87
CA LYS A 144 -20.65 9.71 14.96
C LYS A 144 -19.76 10.92 14.72
N VAL A 145 -19.24 11.08 13.50
CA VAL A 145 -18.40 12.22 13.10
C VAL A 145 -19.17 13.54 13.10
N GLU A 146 -20.45 13.54 12.75
CA GLU A 146 -21.31 14.73 12.82
C GLU A 146 -21.63 15.15 14.26
N ALA A 147 -21.84 14.18 15.15
CA ALA A 147 -22.11 14.41 16.57
C ALA A 147 -20.88 14.94 17.32
N GLU A 148 -19.72 14.29 17.15
CA GLU A 148 -18.50 14.60 17.92
C GLU A 148 -17.60 15.65 17.25
N LYS A 149 -17.81 15.89 15.94
CA LYS A 149 -17.05 16.84 15.13
C LYS A 149 -15.52 16.68 15.29
N PRO A 150 -14.94 15.48 15.12
CA PRO A 150 -13.49 15.31 15.19
C PRO A 150 -12.79 16.05 14.06
N ASP A 151 -11.59 16.55 14.36
CA ASP A 151 -10.67 17.20 13.42
C ASP A 151 -10.03 16.18 12.48
N LEU A 152 -9.81 14.95 12.94
CA LEU A 152 -9.17 13.91 12.14
C LEU A 152 -9.84 12.56 12.36
N VAL A 153 -10.14 11.86 11.27
CA VAL A 153 -10.53 10.44 11.31
C VAL A 153 -9.39 9.60 10.73
N MET A 154 -8.90 8.64 11.50
CA MET A 154 -7.79 7.76 11.13
C MET A 154 -8.28 6.31 10.98
N LEU A 155 -7.97 5.69 9.86
CA LEU A 155 -8.22 4.26 9.60
C LEU A 155 -6.94 3.58 9.14
N GLY A 156 -6.86 2.25 9.27
CA GLY A 156 -5.79 1.49 8.63
C GLY A 156 -5.97 1.50 7.11
N ALA A 157 -4.89 1.58 6.33
CA ALA A 157 -4.94 1.48 4.86
C ALA A 157 -5.06 0.02 4.39
N THR A 158 -5.92 -0.74 5.08
CA THR A 158 -6.31 -2.12 4.80
C THR A 158 -7.34 -2.12 3.66
N LEU A 159 -7.78 -3.30 3.20
CA LEU A 159 -8.85 -3.37 2.20
C LEU A 159 -10.13 -2.67 2.68
N ASN A 160 -10.56 -2.97 3.92
CA ASN A 160 -11.76 -2.41 4.51
C ASN A 160 -11.58 -0.92 4.85
N GLY A 161 -10.47 -0.54 5.46
CA GLY A 161 -10.23 0.84 5.86
C GLY A 161 -10.07 1.80 4.68
N ARG A 162 -9.49 1.36 3.55
CA ARG A 162 -9.45 2.14 2.31
C ARG A 162 -10.84 2.38 1.72
N ASP A 163 -11.68 1.35 1.69
CA ASP A 163 -13.07 1.47 1.21
C ASP A 163 -13.91 2.36 2.14
N LEU A 164 -13.89 2.08 3.44
CA LEU A 164 -14.63 2.82 4.47
C LEU A 164 -14.20 4.30 4.52
N GLY A 165 -12.90 4.56 4.59
CA GLY A 165 -12.35 5.90 4.71
C GLY A 165 -12.65 6.79 3.50
N ALA A 166 -12.52 6.24 2.28
CA ALA A 166 -12.83 6.98 1.06
C ALA A 166 -14.32 7.34 0.98
N ARG A 167 -15.21 6.40 1.29
CA ARG A 167 -16.67 6.63 1.30
C ARG A 167 -17.08 7.64 2.36
N LEU A 168 -16.50 7.56 3.55
CA LEU A 168 -16.74 8.51 4.63
C LEU A 168 -16.34 9.93 4.21
N ALA A 169 -15.13 10.10 3.68
CA ALA A 169 -14.64 11.40 3.25
C ALA A 169 -15.52 12.02 2.16
N ALA A 170 -15.93 11.22 1.18
CA ALA A 170 -16.84 11.65 0.12
C ALA A 170 -18.21 12.05 0.67
N ARG A 171 -18.79 11.27 1.59
CA ARG A 171 -20.09 11.56 2.21
C ARG A 171 -20.08 12.86 3.03
N LEU A 172 -18.99 13.13 3.74
CA LEU A 172 -18.85 14.30 4.61
C LEU A 172 -18.30 15.54 3.88
N GLY A 173 -17.92 15.43 2.60
CA GLY A 173 -17.24 16.50 1.88
C GLY A 173 -15.88 16.88 2.48
N ARG A 174 -15.17 15.93 3.08
CA ARG A 174 -13.87 16.15 3.75
C ARG A 174 -12.70 15.74 2.88
N ALA A 175 -11.54 16.34 3.12
CA ALA A 175 -10.30 15.95 2.45
C ALA A 175 -9.93 14.50 2.82
N TYR A 176 -9.39 13.76 1.85
CA TYR A 176 -8.93 12.38 2.03
C TYR A 176 -7.47 12.20 1.61
N ALA A 177 -6.64 11.67 2.52
CA ALA A 177 -5.30 11.21 2.18
C ALA A 177 -5.20 9.70 2.39
N ALA A 178 -5.06 8.96 1.29
CA ALA A 178 -4.92 7.52 1.32
C ALA A 178 -3.46 7.08 1.55
N ASP A 179 -3.28 5.94 2.19
CA ASP A 179 -1.99 5.22 2.26
C ASP A 179 -0.84 6.08 2.80
N VAL A 180 -1.13 6.80 3.87
CA VAL A 180 -0.19 7.68 4.59
C VAL A 180 0.87 6.83 5.29
N THR A 181 2.14 7.23 5.16
CA THR A 181 3.28 6.57 5.81
C THR A 181 3.94 7.42 6.89
N ALA A 182 3.67 8.72 6.90
CA ALA A 182 4.12 9.62 7.97
C ALA A 182 3.07 10.71 8.16
N LEU A 183 2.86 11.17 9.40
CA LEU A 183 2.00 12.32 9.66
C LEU A 183 2.48 13.19 10.81
N ALA A 184 2.26 14.49 10.65
CA ALA A 184 2.45 15.52 11.64
C ALA A 184 1.30 16.54 11.56
N VAL A 185 0.92 17.13 12.69
CA VAL A 185 -0.08 18.18 12.74
C VAL A 185 0.62 19.49 13.09
N SER A 186 0.31 20.55 12.35
CA SER A 186 0.79 21.91 12.60
C SER A 186 -0.37 22.89 12.46
N GLY A 187 -0.88 23.38 13.59
CA GLY A 187 -2.09 24.21 13.62
C GLY A 187 -3.28 23.47 13.02
N ASN A 188 -3.93 24.05 12.02
CA ASN A 188 -5.05 23.42 11.30
C ASN A 188 -4.63 22.60 10.07
N THR A 189 -3.32 22.45 9.84
CA THR A 189 -2.79 21.70 8.70
C THR A 189 -2.25 20.35 9.15
N LEU A 190 -2.69 19.30 8.47
CA LEU A 190 -2.12 17.96 8.55
C LEU A 190 -1.07 17.82 7.45
N GLU A 191 0.19 17.63 7.83
CA GLU A 191 1.25 17.26 6.89
C GLU A 191 1.36 15.74 6.84
N VAL A 192 1.17 15.16 5.66
CA VAL A 192 1.28 13.70 5.43
C VAL A 192 2.39 13.37 4.46
N GLY A 193 3.17 12.34 4.78
CA GLY A 193 4.05 11.64 3.85
C GLY A 193 3.29 10.47 3.24
N ARG A 194 3.36 10.30 1.91
CA ARG A 194 2.79 9.12 1.23
C ARG A 194 3.56 8.75 -0.04
N PRO A 195 3.63 7.46 -0.39
CA PRO A 195 4.12 7.03 -1.68
C PRO A 195 3.12 7.36 -2.79
N MET A 196 3.64 7.77 -3.94
CA MET A 196 2.91 7.98 -5.19
C MET A 196 3.66 7.29 -6.33
N TYR A 197 2.96 7.04 -7.45
CA TYR A 197 3.52 6.36 -8.62
C TYR A 197 4.23 5.04 -8.28
N ALA A 198 3.52 4.15 -7.59
CA ALA A 198 4.04 2.85 -7.15
C ALA A 198 5.30 2.93 -6.27
N GLY A 199 5.42 4.00 -5.47
CA GLY A 199 6.56 4.21 -4.56
C GLY A 199 7.74 4.94 -5.16
N LYS A 200 7.71 5.27 -6.47
CA LYS A 200 8.76 6.05 -7.14
C LYS A 200 8.88 7.48 -6.60
N VAL A 201 7.79 8.03 -6.07
CA VAL A 201 7.77 9.36 -5.46
C VAL A 201 7.33 9.26 -4.01
N ARG A 202 8.09 9.86 -3.10
CA ARG A 202 7.69 10.08 -1.70
C ARG A 202 7.23 11.53 -1.55
N ALA A 203 5.92 11.73 -1.57
CA ALA A 203 5.33 13.05 -1.52
C ALA A 203 5.07 13.48 -0.07
N LYS A 204 5.34 14.75 0.23
CA LYS A 204 4.82 15.45 1.42
C LYS A 204 3.65 16.32 0.97
N VAL A 205 2.47 16.08 1.51
CA VAL A 205 1.23 16.76 1.14
C VAL A 205 0.64 17.44 2.36
N ARG A 206 0.19 18.68 2.19
CA ARG A 206 -0.56 19.41 3.22
C ARG A 206 -2.05 19.24 2.99
N VAL A 207 -2.75 18.80 4.01
CA VAL A 207 -4.18 18.58 4.01
C VAL A 207 -4.80 19.48 5.06
N GLN A 208 -5.81 20.26 4.69
CA GLN A 208 -6.54 21.06 5.67
C GLN A 208 -7.48 20.16 6.47
N MET A 209 -7.45 20.30 7.79
CA MET A 209 -8.40 19.64 8.68
C MET A 209 -9.70 20.44 8.76
N PRO A 210 -10.87 19.80 8.97
CA PRO A 210 -11.04 18.38 9.27
C PRO A 210 -10.86 17.44 8.08
N ALA A 211 -10.19 16.30 8.32
CA ALA A 211 -9.79 15.36 7.28
C ALA A 211 -10.04 13.89 7.66
N VAL A 212 -10.03 13.02 6.66
CA VAL A 212 -10.01 11.56 6.81
C VAL A 212 -8.70 11.05 6.22
N ILE A 213 -8.01 10.15 6.92
CA ILE A 213 -6.80 9.51 6.39
C ILE A 213 -6.85 8.00 6.57
N THR A 214 -6.21 7.30 5.64
CA THR A 214 -5.83 5.90 5.85
C THR A 214 -4.32 5.79 5.97
N VAL A 215 -3.86 5.09 7.00
CA VAL A 215 -2.43 4.97 7.33
C VAL A 215 -1.96 3.55 7.04
N ARG A 216 -0.85 3.44 6.32
CA ARG A 216 -0.25 2.15 5.94
C ARG A 216 0.09 1.34 7.20
N PRO A 217 -0.38 0.08 7.32
CA PRO A 217 0.05 -0.82 8.40
C PRO A 217 1.58 -0.85 8.50
N GLY A 218 2.16 -0.87 9.70
CA GLY A 218 3.61 -0.93 9.89
C GLY A 218 4.36 0.39 9.64
N ALA A 219 3.70 1.44 9.12
CA ALA A 219 4.38 2.71 8.84
C ALA A 219 4.61 3.56 10.10
N ILE A 220 3.78 3.37 11.13
CA ILE A 220 3.94 4.04 12.40
C ILE A 220 4.68 3.11 13.36
N PRO A 221 5.78 3.55 13.99
CA PRO A 221 6.43 2.78 15.03
C PRO A 221 5.50 2.51 16.21
N LEU A 222 5.43 1.25 16.65
CA LEU A 222 4.72 0.84 17.85
C LEU A 222 5.77 0.45 18.91
N ALA A 223 5.70 1.05 20.09
CA ALA A 223 6.54 0.65 21.22
C ALA A 223 6.15 -0.75 21.69
N GLU A 224 7.13 -1.55 22.13
CA GLU A 224 6.89 -2.93 22.57
C GLU A 224 5.99 -3.00 23.82
N SER A 225 5.96 -1.94 24.63
CA SER A 225 5.12 -1.80 25.83
C SER A 225 3.81 -1.05 25.58
N ALA A 226 3.35 -0.93 24.32
CA ALA A 226 2.12 -0.20 24.03
C ALA A 226 0.91 -0.91 24.64
N ALA A 227 0.28 -0.28 25.63
CA ALA A 227 -0.95 -0.78 26.24
C ALA A 227 -2.09 -0.86 25.22
N SER A 228 -2.94 -1.88 25.33
CA SER A 228 -4.15 -1.97 24.54
C SER A 228 -5.06 -0.77 24.85
N PRO A 229 -5.55 -0.02 23.85
CA PRO A 229 -6.45 1.10 24.10
C PRO A 229 -7.84 0.60 24.52
N ASP A 230 -8.57 1.44 25.25
CA ASP A 230 -10.01 1.26 25.44
C ASP A 230 -10.72 1.49 24.11
N VAL A 231 -11.57 0.53 23.72
CA VAL A 231 -12.28 0.54 22.44
C VAL A 231 -13.76 0.75 22.70
N VAL A 232 -14.31 1.83 22.15
CA VAL A 232 -15.74 2.13 22.20
C VAL A 232 -16.45 1.41 21.06
N LYS A 233 -17.48 0.63 21.39
CA LYS A 233 -18.29 -0.05 20.38
C LYS A 233 -19.26 0.95 19.73
N LEU A 234 -19.29 0.97 18.39
CA LEU A 234 -20.23 1.76 17.60
C LEU A 234 -21.15 0.82 16.83
N GLU A 235 -22.43 0.79 17.20
CA GLU A 235 -23.41 -0.05 16.51
C GLU A 235 -23.71 0.48 15.09
N ALA A 236 -23.78 -0.41 14.12
CA ALA A 236 -24.17 -0.10 12.75
C ALA A 236 -25.53 -0.70 12.42
N ASP A 237 -26.43 0.14 11.92
CA ASP A 237 -27.74 -0.32 11.47
C ASP A 237 -27.62 -0.98 10.08
N THR A 238 -27.73 -2.30 10.06
CA THR A 238 -27.65 -3.12 8.85
C THR A 238 -28.97 -3.26 8.11
N SER A 239 -30.07 -2.68 8.61
CA SER A 239 -31.39 -2.78 7.98
C SER A 239 -31.44 -2.14 6.59
N ALA A 240 -30.55 -1.18 6.33
CA ALA A 240 -30.44 -0.46 5.05
C ALA A 240 -29.35 -1.02 4.12
N GLU A 241 -28.81 -2.21 4.40
CA GLU A 241 -27.79 -2.83 3.54
C GLU A 241 -28.40 -3.18 2.17
N LYS A 242 -27.72 -2.75 1.11
CA LYS A 242 -28.12 -3.00 -0.29
C LYS A 242 -27.25 -4.08 -0.94
N LEU A 243 -26.20 -4.52 -0.24
CA LEU A 243 -25.29 -5.57 -0.66
C LEU A 243 -25.64 -6.89 0.02
N GLU A 244 -25.94 -7.90 -0.78
CA GLU A 244 -26.11 -9.25 -0.28
C GLU A 244 -24.77 -9.97 -0.20
N PHE A 245 -24.44 -10.48 0.98
CA PHE A 245 -23.26 -11.32 1.16
C PHE A 245 -23.63 -12.78 0.90
N VAL A 246 -23.16 -13.32 -0.23
CA VAL A 246 -23.52 -14.69 -0.64
C VAL A 246 -22.63 -15.73 0.04
N LYS A 247 -21.30 -15.56 0.04
CA LYS A 247 -20.36 -16.57 0.55
C LYS A 247 -19.03 -15.98 0.97
N PHE A 248 -18.49 -16.50 2.07
CA PHE A 248 -17.05 -16.44 2.37
C PHE A 248 -16.39 -17.75 1.93
N ALA A 249 -15.34 -17.66 1.11
CA ALA A 249 -14.49 -18.81 0.80
C ALA A 249 -13.12 -18.56 1.45
N PRO A 250 -12.91 -18.97 2.71
CA PRO A 250 -11.60 -18.86 3.31
C PRO A 250 -10.62 -19.73 2.52
N VAL A 251 -9.59 -19.12 1.94
CA VAL A 251 -8.45 -19.91 1.48
C VAL A 251 -7.72 -20.37 2.73
N ALA A 252 -7.59 -21.69 2.90
CA ALA A 252 -6.89 -22.25 4.03
C ALA A 252 -5.51 -21.58 4.13
N SER A 253 -5.26 -20.82 5.20
CA SER A 253 -3.91 -20.38 5.49
C SER A 253 -3.14 -21.64 5.86
N SER A 254 -2.32 -22.13 4.94
CA SER A 254 -1.41 -23.24 5.17
C SER A 254 -0.35 -22.82 6.17
N GLY A 255 -0.69 -22.89 7.46
CA GLY A 255 0.28 -22.87 8.56
C GLY A 255 -0.03 -21.89 9.69
N LYS A 256 0.62 -22.15 10.84
CA LYS A 256 0.66 -21.29 12.04
C LYS A 256 1.34 -19.93 11.81
N ARG A 257 1.65 -19.55 10.55
CA ARG A 257 2.48 -18.39 10.22
C ARG A 257 1.65 -17.10 10.21
N VAL A 258 2.29 -16.00 10.62
CA VAL A 258 1.69 -14.66 10.69
C VAL A 258 1.25 -14.21 9.29
N SER A 259 0.18 -13.43 9.22
CA SER A 259 -0.28 -12.86 7.95
C SER A 259 0.74 -11.88 7.37
N LEU A 260 0.96 -11.93 6.04
CA LEU A 260 1.85 -11.02 5.32
C LEU A 260 1.64 -9.53 5.63
N ALA A 261 0.40 -9.10 5.88
CA ALA A 261 0.09 -7.69 6.15
C ALA A 261 0.58 -7.22 7.53
N GLU A 262 0.89 -8.14 8.44
CA GLU A 262 1.24 -7.86 9.83
C GLU A 262 2.63 -8.39 10.21
N ALA A 263 3.25 -9.16 9.31
CA ALA A 263 4.54 -9.79 9.54
C ALA A 263 5.66 -8.75 9.62
N ARG A 264 6.49 -8.86 10.67
CA ARG A 264 7.72 -8.06 10.83
C ARG A 264 8.82 -8.53 9.90
N VAL A 265 8.84 -9.81 9.57
CA VAL A 265 9.79 -10.42 8.65
C VAL A 265 9.00 -11.14 7.57
N ILE A 266 9.37 -10.91 6.31
CA ILE A 266 8.79 -11.61 5.17
C ILE A 266 9.93 -12.20 4.35
N VAL A 267 9.88 -13.51 4.11
CA VAL A 267 10.74 -14.19 3.15
C VAL A 267 9.88 -14.49 1.93
N SER A 268 10.25 -13.96 0.78
CA SER A 268 9.48 -14.06 -0.44
C SER A 268 10.22 -14.77 -1.56
N GLY A 269 9.55 -15.74 -2.18
CA GLY A 269 10.05 -16.49 -3.33
C GLY A 269 9.57 -15.97 -4.68
N GLY A 270 10.45 -16.03 -5.68
CA GLY A 270 10.15 -15.75 -7.09
C GLY A 270 10.31 -16.96 -7.99
N ARG A 271 10.12 -16.74 -9.31
CA ARG A 271 10.35 -17.78 -10.33
C ARG A 271 11.78 -18.33 -10.34
N GLY A 272 12.75 -17.62 -9.75
CA GLY A 272 14.12 -18.11 -9.60
C GLY A 272 14.24 -19.40 -8.79
N LEU A 273 13.20 -19.80 -8.03
CA LEU A 273 13.12 -21.09 -7.34
C LEU A 273 12.81 -22.27 -8.28
N LYS A 274 12.53 -22.02 -9.56
CA LYS A 274 12.36 -23.02 -10.64
C LYS A 274 11.23 -24.05 -10.46
N GLY A 275 10.53 -24.08 -9.34
CA GLY A 275 9.36 -24.95 -9.14
C GLY A 275 8.84 -24.95 -7.71
N PRO A 276 7.61 -25.43 -7.46
CA PRO A 276 7.01 -25.52 -6.13
C PRO A 276 7.74 -26.49 -5.19
N GLU A 277 8.44 -27.50 -5.72
CA GLU A 277 9.23 -28.46 -4.96
C GLU A 277 10.37 -27.81 -4.15
N ASN A 278 10.83 -26.64 -4.60
CA ASN A 278 11.90 -25.88 -3.97
C ASN A 278 11.40 -24.82 -2.98
N TRP A 279 10.09 -24.77 -2.75
CA TRP A 279 9.48 -23.77 -1.86
C TRP A 279 9.90 -23.94 -0.39
N HIS A 280 10.37 -25.14 -0.02
CA HIS A 280 10.95 -25.43 1.29
C HIS A 280 12.07 -24.43 1.65
N LEU A 281 12.86 -23.95 0.69
CA LEU A 281 13.91 -22.94 0.92
C LEU A 281 13.35 -21.62 1.50
N VAL A 282 12.17 -21.21 1.04
CA VAL A 282 11.49 -20.00 1.52
C VAL A 282 10.90 -20.24 2.90
N GLU A 283 10.26 -21.40 3.08
CA GLU A 283 9.58 -21.78 4.32
C GLU A 283 10.56 -21.99 5.47
N ASP A 284 11.69 -22.68 5.23
CA ASP A 284 12.72 -22.95 6.23
C ASP A 284 13.39 -21.67 6.72
N LEU A 285 13.70 -20.74 5.81
CA LEU A 285 14.27 -19.45 6.16
C LEU A 285 13.25 -18.57 6.89
N ALA A 286 11.98 -18.59 6.46
CA ALA A 286 10.90 -17.88 7.14
C ALA A 286 10.75 -18.38 8.58
N ASP A 287 10.76 -19.70 8.80
CA ASP A 287 10.68 -20.28 10.14
C ASP A 287 11.90 -19.93 10.98
N ALA A 288 13.11 -20.01 10.41
CA ALA A 288 14.34 -19.61 11.08
C ALA A 288 14.33 -18.14 11.51
N LEU A 289 13.64 -17.26 10.78
CA LEU A 289 13.49 -15.84 11.10
C LEU A 289 12.22 -15.51 11.91
N GLY A 290 11.31 -16.48 12.11
CA GLY A 290 9.99 -16.23 12.70
C GLY A 290 9.11 -15.31 11.83
N GLY A 291 9.27 -15.38 10.51
CA GLY A 291 8.60 -14.54 9.52
C GLY A 291 7.42 -15.20 8.82
N ALA A 292 6.78 -14.42 7.95
CA ALA A 292 5.77 -14.90 7.02
C ALA A 292 6.38 -15.23 5.65
N VAL A 293 5.66 -16.05 4.90
CA VAL A 293 6.03 -16.47 3.55
C VAL A 293 5.28 -15.63 2.52
N GLY A 294 6.01 -15.10 1.54
CA GLY A 294 5.46 -14.34 0.43
C GLY A 294 5.83 -14.92 -0.93
N ALA A 295 5.09 -14.53 -1.96
CA ALA A 295 5.30 -14.96 -3.32
C ALA A 295 5.22 -13.78 -4.29
N SER A 296 6.04 -13.81 -5.35
CA SER A 296 5.84 -12.92 -6.50
C SER A 296 4.59 -13.33 -7.28
N ARG A 297 3.99 -12.40 -8.04
CA ARG A 297 2.85 -12.72 -8.92
C ARG A 297 3.16 -13.84 -9.92
N ALA A 298 4.39 -13.91 -10.41
CA ALA A 298 4.76 -14.96 -11.36
C ALA A 298 4.75 -16.37 -10.76
N VAL A 299 4.80 -16.49 -9.42
CA VAL A 299 4.68 -17.75 -8.67
C VAL A 299 3.20 -18.10 -8.47
N THR A 300 2.36 -17.13 -8.13
CA THR A 300 0.92 -17.35 -7.92
C THR A 300 0.18 -17.59 -9.24
N ASP A 301 0.53 -16.86 -10.31
CA ASP A 301 0.01 -17.10 -11.66
C ASP A 301 0.41 -18.50 -12.18
N ALA A 302 1.55 -19.04 -11.74
CA ALA A 302 1.99 -20.40 -12.05
C ALA A 302 1.36 -21.49 -11.16
N GLY A 303 0.48 -21.09 -10.22
CA GLY A 303 -0.21 -22.02 -9.32
C GLY A 303 0.67 -22.63 -8.23
N TRP A 304 1.91 -22.15 -8.02
CA TRP A 304 2.81 -22.72 -7.01
C TRP A 304 2.34 -22.39 -5.61
N ARG A 305 1.79 -21.19 -5.41
CA ARG A 305 1.34 -20.65 -4.12
C ARG A 305 0.03 -19.90 -4.25
N PRO A 306 -0.75 -19.79 -3.15
CA PRO A 306 -2.03 -19.09 -3.17
C PRO A 306 -1.87 -17.57 -3.35
N ASN A 307 -2.90 -16.91 -3.91
CA ASN A 307 -2.92 -15.46 -4.15
C ASN A 307 -2.78 -14.65 -2.85
N GLU A 308 -3.16 -15.21 -1.72
CA GLU A 308 -3.02 -14.63 -0.40
C GLU A 308 -1.55 -14.39 -0.02
N GLU A 309 -0.63 -15.14 -0.60
CA GLU A 309 0.81 -14.95 -0.40
C GLU A 309 1.42 -13.95 -1.40
N GLN A 310 0.65 -13.48 -2.38
CA GLN A 310 1.16 -12.59 -3.41
C GLN A 310 1.55 -11.21 -2.83
N VAL A 311 2.79 -10.80 -3.06
CA VAL A 311 3.30 -9.46 -2.77
C VAL A 311 3.41 -8.65 -4.06
N GLY A 312 2.88 -7.43 -4.03
CA GLY A 312 2.94 -6.51 -5.17
C GLY A 312 1.72 -5.59 -5.25
N GLN A 313 1.65 -4.80 -6.33
CA GLN A 313 0.60 -3.82 -6.60
C GLN A 313 -0.81 -4.43 -6.65
N THR A 314 -0.94 -5.61 -7.24
CA THR A 314 -2.20 -6.37 -7.34
C THR A 314 -2.34 -7.42 -6.25
N GLY A 315 -1.33 -7.57 -5.39
CA GLY A 315 -1.35 -8.44 -4.21
C GLY A 315 -1.40 -7.62 -2.93
N LYS A 316 -0.74 -8.11 -1.89
CA LYS A 316 -0.58 -7.40 -0.63
C LYS A 316 0.58 -6.40 -0.74
N THR A 317 0.32 -5.18 -0.31
CA THR A 317 1.37 -4.20 -0.01
C THR A 317 1.80 -4.41 1.43
N VAL A 318 3.10 -4.60 1.64
CA VAL A 318 3.73 -4.97 2.91
C VAL A 318 4.81 -3.96 3.30
N THR A 319 5.08 -3.92 4.60
CA THR A 319 5.98 -2.96 5.28
C THR A 319 6.71 -3.65 6.43
N PRO A 320 7.34 -4.81 6.19
CA PRO A 320 8.08 -5.50 7.23
C PRO A 320 9.31 -4.70 7.64
N ASP A 321 9.85 -5.04 8.81
CA ASP A 321 11.17 -4.62 9.23
C ASP A 321 12.25 -5.26 8.35
N LEU A 322 12.05 -6.52 7.94
CA LEU A 322 12.95 -7.25 7.04
C LEU A 322 12.16 -7.92 5.90
N TYR A 323 12.54 -7.64 4.66
CA TYR A 323 12.07 -8.33 3.47
C TYR A 323 13.22 -9.06 2.79
N VAL A 324 13.12 -10.37 2.65
CA VAL A 324 14.11 -11.20 1.95
C VAL A 324 13.52 -11.68 0.63
N ALA A 325 14.10 -11.25 -0.49
CA ALA A 325 13.66 -11.60 -1.84
C ALA A 325 14.57 -12.70 -2.41
N LEU A 326 14.02 -13.89 -2.60
CA LEU A 326 14.74 -15.07 -3.11
C LEU A 326 14.34 -15.36 -4.56
N GLY A 327 15.26 -15.13 -5.50
CA GLY A 327 15.02 -15.42 -6.92
C GLY A 327 13.92 -14.55 -7.55
N ILE A 328 13.78 -13.31 -7.08
CA ILE A 328 12.82 -12.31 -7.58
C ILE A 328 13.58 -11.30 -8.44
N SER A 329 13.11 -11.04 -9.66
CA SER A 329 13.76 -10.10 -10.58
C SER A 329 13.55 -8.62 -10.21
N GLY A 330 12.46 -8.31 -9.50
CA GLY A 330 12.15 -6.92 -9.09
C GLY A 330 11.33 -6.13 -10.11
N ALA A 331 10.37 -6.77 -10.80
CA ALA A 331 9.42 -6.05 -11.64
C ALA A 331 8.70 -4.93 -10.86
N ILE A 332 8.44 -3.79 -11.51
CA ILE A 332 7.88 -2.58 -10.88
C ILE A 332 6.62 -2.88 -10.06
N GLN A 333 5.76 -3.78 -10.54
CA GLN A 333 4.54 -4.18 -9.85
C GLN A 333 4.83 -4.93 -8.55
N HIS A 334 5.89 -5.72 -8.48
CA HIS A 334 6.30 -6.36 -7.23
C HIS A 334 6.90 -5.33 -6.27
N LEU A 335 7.81 -4.48 -6.76
CA LEU A 335 8.45 -3.43 -5.96
C LEU A 335 7.42 -2.51 -5.31
N ALA A 336 6.37 -2.12 -6.04
CA ALA A 336 5.26 -1.32 -5.52
C ALA A 336 4.66 -1.84 -4.20
N GLY A 337 4.69 -3.16 -4.00
CA GLY A 337 4.17 -3.83 -2.82
C GLY A 337 5.17 -3.98 -1.68
N MET A 338 6.48 -3.78 -1.87
CA MET A 338 7.50 -4.08 -0.86
C MET A 338 8.61 -3.04 -0.67
N THR A 339 8.76 -2.03 -1.55
CA THR A 339 9.82 -1.00 -1.43
C THR A 339 9.71 -0.11 -0.18
N SER A 340 8.60 -0.20 0.55
CA SER A 340 8.44 0.45 1.87
C SER A 340 8.95 -0.36 3.04
N SER A 341 9.56 -1.53 2.81
CA SER A 341 10.21 -2.32 3.85
C SER A 341 11.40 -1.56 4.43
N LYS A 342 11.73 -1.79 5.71
CA LYS A 342 12.85 -1.08 6.36
C LYS A 342 14.21 -1.58 5.89
N VAL A 343 14.34 -2.90 5.74
CA VAL A 343 15.53 -3.55 5.20
C VAL A 343 15.11 -4.55 4.12
N ILE A 344 15.73 -4.44 2.95
CA ILE A 344 15.53 -5.32 1.80
C ILE A 344 16.82 -6.09 1.54
N VAL A 345 16.74 -7.42 1.65
CA VAL A 345 17.79 -8.35 1.27
C VAL A 345 17.36 -9.04 -0.02
N ALA A 346 18.20 -9.05 -1.04
CA ALA A 346 17.91 -9.71 -2.31
C ALA A 346 18.97 -10.77 -2.64
N VAL A 347 18.53 -11.98 -3.00
CA VAL A 347 19.38 -13.07 -3.49
C VAL A 347 18.93 -13.41 -4.90
N ASN A 348 19.80 -13.20 -5.88
CA ASN A 348 19.52 -13.50 -7.27
C ASN A 348 20.80 -13.90 -8.00
N LYS A 349 20.73 -14.87 -8.91
CA LYS A 349 21.88 -15.28 -9.74
C LYS A 349 22.25 -14.23 -10.80
N ASP A 350 21.27 -13.43 -11.21
CA ASP A 350 21.43 -12.40 -12.24
C ASP A 350 21.87 -11.08 -11.59
N PRO A 351 23.12 -10.63 -11.77
CA PRO A 351 23.63 -9.40 -11.16
C PRO A 351 22.91 -8.13 -11.64
N ASP A 352 22.22 -8.20 -12.79
CA ASP A 352 21.53 -7.05 -13.39
C ASP A 352 20.03 -6.98 -13.01
N ALA A 353 19.58 -7.85 -12.10
CA ALA A 353 18.18 -7.87 -11.66
C ALA A 353 17.75 -6.53 -11.01
N ASP A 354 16.60 -6.01 -11.44
CA ASP A 354 16.02 -4.74 -10.95
C ASP A 354 15.81 -4.70 -9.43
N ILE A 355 15.65 -5.86 -8.78
CA ILE A 355 15.51 -5.95 -7.32
C ILE A 355 16.72 -5.32 -6.60
N PHE A 356 17.92 -5.40 -7.17
CA PHE A 356 19.12 -4.83 -6.57
C PHE A 356 19.12 -3.31 -6.54
N LYS A 357 18.32 -2.64 -7.40
CA LYS A 357 18.19 -1.18 -7.39
C LYS A 357 17.51 -0.65 -6.12
N VAL A 358 16.77 -1.50 -5.41
CA VAL A 358 16.07 -1.15 -4.16
C VAL A 358 16.53 -1.95 -2.96
N ALA A 359 17.46 -2.90 -3.13
CA ALA A 359 17.95 -3.73 -2.05
C ALA A 359 18.98 -2.97 -1.21
N ASP A 360 18.88 -3.08 0.11
CA ASP A 360 19.90 -2.60 1.04
C ASP A 360 21.10 -3.57 1.05
N TYR A 361 20.83 -4.86 0.90
CA TYR A 361 21.84 -5.92 0.78
C TYR A 361 21.53 -6.81 -0.43
N GLY A 362 22.48 -6.90 -1.37
CA GLY A 362 22.36 -7.74 -2.56
C GLY A 362 23.39 -8.87 -2.54
N VAL A 363 22.94 -10.11 -2.79
CA VAL A 363 23.79 -11.29 -2.93
C VAL A 363 23.60 -11.86 -4.34
N VAL A 364 24.67 -11.85 -5.12
CA VAL A 364 24.71 -12.47 -6.45
C VAL A 364 25.15 -13.92 -6.29
N ALA A 365 24.18 -14.83 -6.18
CA ALA A 365 24.43 -16.26 -5.96
C ALA A 365 23.25 -17.11 -6.43
N ASP A 366 23.47 -18.41 -6.60
CA ASP A 366 22.37 -19.35 -6.75
C ASP A 366 21.63 -19.51 -5.41
N VAL A 367 20.30 -19.38 -5.46
CA VAL A 367 19.42 -19.54 -4.29
C VAL A 367 19.53 -20.95 -3.70
N PHE A 368 19.80 -21.97 -4.52
CA PHE A 368 19.92 -23.36 -4.07
C PHE A 368 21.18 -23.61 -3.23
N GLU A 369 22.22 -22.81 -3.42
CA GLU A 369 23.47 -22.93 -2.67
C GLU A 369 23.48 -21.99 -1.47
N PHE A 370 23.09 -20.73 -1.69
CA PHE A 370 23.19 -19.70 -0.66
C PHE A 370 22.13 -19.84 0.44
N VAL A 371 20.86 -20.10 0.09
CA VAL A 371 19.75 -20.06 1.06
C VAL A 371 19.90 -21.12 2.15
N PRO A 372 20.26 -22.39 1.88
CA PRO A 372 20.47 -23.37 2.95
C PRO A 372 21.57 -22.96 3.93
N ALA A 373 22.72 -22.48 3.42
CA ALA A 373 23.83 -22.03 4.25
C ALA A 373 23.45 -20.79 5.09
N PHE A 374 22.69 -19.87 4.51
CA PHE A 374 22.20 -18.69 5.19
C PHE A 374 21.19 -19.05 6.30
N THR A 375 20.26 -19.96 6.04
CA THR A 375 19.30 -20.45 7.04
C THR A 375 20.00 -21.06 8.24
N GLU A 376 21.03 -21.87 8.03
CA GLU A 376 21.83 -22.45 9.13
C GLU A 376 22.58 -21.39 9.93
N ALA A 377 23.14 -20.38 9.26
CA ALA A 377 23.77 -19.25 9.95
C ALA A 377 22.77 -18.46 10.80
N VAL A 378 21.55 -18.22 10.29
CA VAL A 378 20.47 -17.55 11.02
C VAL A 378 20.08 -18.35 12.27
N ARG A 379 19.90 -19.67 12.14
CA ARG A 379 19.56 -20.54 13.28
C ARG A 379 20.62 -20.44 14.38
N LYS A 380 21.90 -20.53 14.02
CA LYS A 380 23.03 -20.40 14.96
C LYS A 380 23.05 -19.03 15.66
N ALA A 381 22.86 -17.97 14.90
CA ALA A 381 22.87 -16.60 15.42
C ALA A 381 21.68 -16.29 16.34
N ARG A 382 20.57 -17.03 16.25
CA ARG A 382 19.40 -16.86 17.13
C ARG A 382 19.43 -17.78 18.36
N SER A 383 20.22 -18.85 18.32
CA SER A 383 20.44 -19.74 19.48
C SER A 383 21.56 -19.25 20.41
N SER A 384 22.33 -18.25 19.96
CA SER A 384 23.32 -17.52 20.76
C SER A 384 22.72 -16.23 21.27
#